data_AF-A0A1I4DAM7-F1
#
_entry.id   AF-A0A1I4DAM7-F1
#
_cell.length_a   1.000
_cell.length_b   1.000
_cell.length_c   1.000
_cell.angle_alpha   90.00
_cell.angle_beta   90.00
_cell.angle_gamma   90.00
#
_symmetry.space_group_name_H-M   'P 1'
#
loop_
_entity.id
_entity.type
_entity.pdbx_description
1 polymer ?
#
loop_
_entity_poly.entity_id
_entity_poly.type
_entity_poly.pdbx_seq_one_letter_code
_entity_poly.pdbx_strand_id
1 'polypeptide(L)'
;MPAIPTADPRPGCFLQPLGPMPRAGTPAQQIALQDRAWTMLELYETPSGRPGTRLSNAWLGAQGWRVQMVDHFSLWKEEFVAPLNAAARRRGHEFLLGTVVQPGVLRVSAVWHVATDPDPTSRFFEAHEAGFHMLFPEDLSFAIHANDGDYAVYAGPEEFIRAALPPEAIGAAATADVVEGIEEEHGEGAIDGILAHYAPFMLDR
;
A
#
# COMPACT_ATOMS: atom_id res chain seq x y z
N MET A 1 18.75 28.60 41.39
CA MET A 1 17.92 27.78 40.47
C MET A 1 18.15 28.31 39.06
N PRO A 2 18.50 27.49 38.07
CA PRO A 2 18.69 27.96 36.70
C PRO A 2 17.32 28.21 36.05
N ALA A 3 17.23 29.29 35.26
CA ALA A 3 16.01 29.68 34.55
C ALA A 3 15.72 28.71 33.39
N ILE A 4 14.47 28.26 33.29
CA ILE A 4 13.98 27.45 32.18
C ILE A 4 13.87 28.36 30.95
N PRO A 5 14.44 28.01 29.78
CA PRO A 5 14.22 28.77 28.56
C PRO A 5 12.75 28.67 28.17
N THR A 6 12.02 29.78 28.22
CA THR A 6 10.71 29.91 27.61
C THR A 6 10.91 29.98 26.10
N ALA A 7 10.95 28.83 25.44
CA ALA A 7 10.74 28.78 24.01
C ALA A 7 9.28 29.17 23.75
N ASP A 8 9.05 30.27 23.05
CA ASP A 8 7.71 30.62 22.57
C ASP A 8 7.13 29.41 21.81
N PRO A 9 5.86 29.04 22.06
CA PRO A 9 5.23 27.99 21.27
C PRO A 9 5.29 28.42 19.81
N ARG A 10 5.88 27.56 18.96
CA ARG A 10 5.87 27.81 17.52
C ARG A 10 4.42 28.04 17.10
N PRO A 11 4.11 29.10 16.32
CA PRO A 11 2.76 29.28 15.82
C PRO A 11 2.35 27.98 15.12
N GLY A 12 1.21 27.42 15.53
CA GLY A 12 0.69 26.20 14.94
C GLY A 12 0.70 26.38 13.42
N CYS A 13 1.43 25.53 12.72
CA CYS A 13 1.34 25.49 11.28
C CYS A 13 -0.10 25.05 10.99
N PHE A 14 -0.93 25.99 10.57
CA PHE A 14 -2.22 25.65 10.00
C PHE A 14 -1.91 24.91 8.70
N LEU A 15 -1.94 23.57 8.76
CA LEU A 15 -1.98 22.76 7.56
C LEU A 15 -3.16 23.29 6.74
N GLN A 16 -2.89 23.85 5.57
CA GLN A 16 -3.97 24.28 4.70
C GLN A 16 -4.85 23.06 4.41
N PRO A 17 -6.18 23.14 4.61
CA PRO A 17 -7.06 22.07 4.20
C PRO A 17 -6.90 21.91 2.69
N LEU A 18 -6.29 20.81 2.26
CA LEU A 18 -6.22 20.52 0.83
C LEU A 18 -7.62 20.15 0.35
N GLY A 19 -7.90 20.52 -0.90
CA GLY A 19 -9.16 20.18 -1.54
C GLY A 19 -9.41 18.66 -1.55
N PRO A 20 -10.67 18.23 -1.71
CA PRO A 20 -11.00 16.81 -1.75
C PRO A 20 -10.23 16.11 -2.88
N MET A 21 -9.72 14.91 -2.61
CA MET A 21 -9.05 14.09 -3.62
C MET A 21 -10.07 13.71 -4.73
N PRO A 22 -9.74 13.94 -6.02
CA PRO A 22 -10.70 13.79 -7.10
C PRO A 22 -11.10 12.32 -7.32
N ARG A 23 -12.37 12.11 -7.64
CA ARG A 23 -12.88 10.79 -8.06
C ARG A 23 -12.37 10.44 -9.46
N ALA A 24 -12.10 9.15 -9.68
CA ALA A 24 -11.74 8.60 -10.97
C ALA A 24 -12.98 8.44 -11.86
N GLY A 25 -13.36 9.52 -12.55
CA GLY A 25 -14.42 9.51 -13.55
C GLY A 25 -15.86 9.44 -13.01
N THR A 26 -16.77 9.07 -13.92
CA THR A 26 -18.22 8.94 -13.68
C THR A 26 -18.55 7.76 -12.76
N PRO A 27 -19.78 7.67 -12.21
CA PRO A 27 -20.19 6.52 -11.39
C PRO A 27 -19.99 5.17 -12.09
N ALA A 28 -20.30 5.06 -13.38
CA ALA A 28 -20.12 3.83 -14.15
C ALA A 28 -18.63 3.47 -14.31
N GLN A 29 -17.77 4.47 -14.50
CA GLN A 29 -16.32 4.25 -14.56
C GLN A 29 -15.75 3.83 -13.21
N GLN A 30 -16.23 4.39 -12.09
CA GLN A 30 -15.76 3.96 -10.77
C GLN A 30 -16.06 2.50 -10.49
N ILE A 31 -17.23 1.99 -10.90
CA ILE A 31 -17.56 0.56 -10.78
C ILE A 31 -16.55 -0.26 -11.58
N ALA A 32 -16.36 0.06 -12.86
CA ALA A 32 -15.45 -0.67 -13.72
C ALA A 32 -13.99 -0.62 -13.22
N LEU A 33 -13.53 0.53 -12.71
CA LEU A 33 -12.19 0.70 -12.16
C LEU A 33 -12.01 -0.09 -10.85
N GLN A 34 -13.04 -0.13 -10.00
CA GLN A 34 -12.98 -0.95 -8.80
C GLN A 34 -12.95 -2.45 -9.13
N ASP A 35 -13.77 -2.89 -10.10
CA ASP A 35 -13.75 -4.28 -10.58
C ASP A 35 -12.35 -4.68 -11.09
N ARG A 36 -11.64 -3.76 -11.74
CA ARG A 36 -10.24 -3.99 -12.16
C ARG A 36 -9.30 -4.18 -10.98
N ALA A 37 -9.46 -3.43 -9.89
CA ALA A 37 -8.67 -3.65 -8.68
C ALA A 37 -8.88 -5.08 -8.16
N TRP A 38 -10.13 -5.53 -8.12
CA TRP A 38 -10.51 -6.88 -7.68
C TRP A 38 -9.99 -8.01 -8.58
N THR A 39 -9.70 -7.76 -9.86
CA THR A 39 -9.14 -8.81 -10.74
C THR A 39 -7.74 -9.28 -10.35
N MET A 40 -7.00 -8.46 -9.58
CA MET A 40 -5.67 -8.78 -9.08
C MET A 40 -5.71 -9.49 -7.73
N LEU A 41 -6.88 -9.57 -7.09
CA LEU A 41 -7.05 -9.96 -5.71
C LEU A 41 -7.78 -11.29 -5.58
N GLU A 42 -7.52 -11.95 -4.46
CA GLU A 42 -8.30 -13.09 -3.99
C GLU A 42 -8.69 -12.88 -2.52
N LEU A 43 -9.73 -13.58 -2.09
CA LEU A 43 -10.16 -13.61 -0.71
C LEU A 43 -9.34 -14.64 0.07
N TYR A 44 -9.02 -14.33 1.32
CA TYR A 44 -8.37 -15.24 2.24
C TYR A 44 -8.81 -14.97 3.69
N GLU A 45 -8.33 -15.78 4.63
CA GLU A 45 -8.51 -15.54 6.07
C GLU A 45 -7.24 -14.89 6.64
N THR A 46 -7.38 -13.69 7.21
CA THR A 46 -6.30 -12.90 7.82
C THR A 46 -5.66 -13.60 9.02
N PRO A 47 -4.47 -13.17 9.46
CA PRO A 47 -3.89 -13.62 10.74
C PRO A 47 -4.86 -13.52 11.92
N SER A 48 -5.70 -12.47 11.93
CA SER A 48 -6.74 -12.26 12.94
C SER A 48 -8.02 -13.11 12.77
N GLY A 49 -8.07 -14.06 11.83
CA GLY A 49 -9.22 -14.94 11.58
C GLY A 49 -10.40 -14.26 10.86
N ARG A 50 -10.22 -13.02 10.40
CA ARG A 50 -11.23 -12.25 9.66
C ARG A 50 -11.09 -12.44 8.15
N PRO A 51 -12.15 -12.28 7.35
CA PRO A 51 -12.02 -12.19 5.89
C PRO A 51 -11.03 -11.08 5.50
N GLY A 52 -10.14 -11.38 4.56
CA GLY A 52 -9.09 -10.50 4.04
C GLY A 52 -9.07 -10.49 2.50
N THR A 53 -8.40 -9.50 1.92
CA THR A 53 -7.95 -9.55 0.52
C THR A 53 -6.45 -9.64 0.44
N ARG A 54 -5.94 -10.28 -0.61
CA ARG A 54 -4.52 -10.34 -0.91
C ARG A 54 -4.31 -10.45 -2.42
N LEU A 55 -3.16 -10.05 -2.93
CA LEU A 55 -2.80 -10.26 -4.35
C LEU A 55 -2.79 -11.75 -4.70
N SER A 56 -3.43 -12.09 -5.83
CA SER A 56 -3.58 -13.47 -6.28
C SER A 56 -2.31 -14.02 -6.90
N ASN A 57 -1.94 -15.24 -6.51
CA ASN A 57 -0.80 -15.95 -7.10
C ASN A 57 -0.99 -16.25 -8.59
N ALA A 58 -2.23 -16.46 -9.03
CA ALA A 58 -2.53 -16.66 -10.45
C ALA A 58 -2.21 -15.39 -11.26
N TRP A 59 -2.57 -14.22 -10.73
CA TRP A 59 -2.24 -12.93 -11.34
C TRP A 59 -0.73 -12.69 -11.34
N LEU A 60 -0.07 -12.82 -10.18
CA LEU A 60 1.37 -12.61 -10.04
C LEU A 60 2.16 -13.51 -11.00
N GLY A 61 1.78 -14.78 -11.11
CA GLY A 61 2.37 -15.73 -12.05
C GLY A 61 2.14 -15.37 -13.52
N ALA A 62 0.91 -14.95 -13.89
CA ALA A 62 0.59 -14.55 -15.25
C ALA A 62 1.33 -13.30 -15.71
N GLN A 63 1.57 -12.35 -14.80
CA GLN A 63 2.30 -11.11 -15.08
C GLN A 63 3.82 -11.23 -14.91
N GLY A 64 4.32 -12.35 -14.37
CA GLY A 64 5.73 -12.50 -14.02
C GLY A 64 6.20 -11.50 -12.96
N TRP A 65 5.30 -11.10 -12.05
CA TRP A 65 5.58 -10.11 -11.03
C TRP A 65 6.35 -10.70 -9.85
N ARG A 66 7.12 -9.83 -9.22
CA ARG A 66 7.72 -10.05 -7.91
C ARG A 66 6.92 -9.32 -6.84
N VAL A 67 7.19 -9.65 -5.59
CA VAL A 67 6.61 -8.98 -4.43
C VAL A 67 7.66 -8.65 -3.38
N GLN A 68 7.46 -7.53 -2.69
CA GLN A 68 8.17 -7.19 -1.47
C GLN A 68 7.13 -6.81 -0.41
N MET A 69 7.19 -7.48 0.74
CA MET A 69 6.39 -7.14 1.90
C MET A 69 7.08 -6.02 2.67
N VAL A 70 6.32 -5.02 3.09
CA VAL A 70 6.77 -3.90 3.91
C VAL A 70 5.80 -3.65 5.04
N ASP A 71 6.29 -2.96 6.07
CA ASP A 71 5.47 -2.49 7.18
C ASP A 71 4.40 -1.52 6.67
N HIS A 72 3.17 -1.72 7.13
CA HIS A 72 2.03 -0.91 6.73
C HIS A 72 2.19 0.56 7.13
N PHE A 73 2.68 0.83 8.35
CA PHE A 73 2.88 2.19 8.86
C PHE A 73 3.89 2.99 8.05
N SER A 74 4.71 2.31 7.26
CA SER A 74 5.70 2.93 6.41
C SER A 74 5.12 3.48 5.11
N LEU A 75 3.92 3.05 4.70
CA LEU A 75 3.31 3.42 3.42
C LEU A 75 3.06 4.92 3.23
N TRP A 76 2.73 5.67 4.28
CA TRP A 76 2.49 7.12 4.17
C TRP A 76 3.72 7.97 4.47
N LYS A 77 4.84 7.36 4.88
CA LYS A 77 6.07 8.10 5.20
C LYS A 77 6.73 8.61 3.92
N GLU A 78 7.30 9.81 3.98
CA GLU A 78 7.88 10.47 2.80
C GLU A 78 8.96 9.61 2.13
N GLU A 79 9.78 8.91 2.91
CA GLU A 79 10.84 8.03 2.44
C GLU A 79 10.35 6.80 1.65
N PHE A 80 9.09 6.39 1.81
CA PHE A 80 8.46 5.35 0.98
C PHE A 80 7.69 5.96 -0.19
N VAL A 81 6.98 7.05 0.05
CA VAL A 81 6.09 7.64 -0.94
C VAL A 81 6.87 8.36 -2.06
N ALA A 82 7.96 9.07 -1.72
CA ALA A 82 8.76 9.78 -2.70
C ALA A 82 9.38 8.85 -3.77
N PRO A 83 10.06 7.73 -3.43
CA PRO A 83 10.57 6.80 -4.43
C PRO A 83 9.46 6.11 -5.21
N LEU A 84 8.35 5.71 -4.58
CA LEU A 84 7.18 5.15 -5.26
C LEU A 84 6.66 6.08 -6.36
N ASN A 85 6.42 7.35 -6.03
CA ASN A 85 5.92 8.34 -6.98
C ASN A 85 6.94 8.65 -8.08
N ALA A 86 8.25 8.66 -7.76
CA ALA A 86 9.28 8.81 -8.77
C ALA A 86 9.33 7.61 -9.72
N ALA A 87 9.17 6.38 -9.20
CA ALA A 87 9.11 5.16 -10.01
C ALA A 87 7.87 5.12 -10.91
N ALA A 88 6.71 5.49 -10.40
CA ALA A 88 5.47 5.60 -11.17
C ALA A 88 5.62 6.61 -12.33
N ARG A 89 6.13 7.81 -12.05
CA ARG A 89 6.36 8.85 -13.08
C ARG A 89 7.36 8.43 -14.15
N ARG A 90 8.45 7.74 -13.78
CA ARG A 90 9.42 7.19 -14.76
C ARG A 90 8.77 6.21 -15.73
N ARG A 91 7.66 5.56 -15.34
CA ARG A 91 6.88 4.64 -16.19
C ARG A 91 5.73 5.34 -16.91
N GLY A 92 5.62 6.67 -16.82
CA GLY A 92 4.62 7.47 -17.52
C GLY A 92 3.30 7.66 -16.76
N HIS A 93 3.24 7.29 -15.48
CA HIS A 93 2.04 7.46 -14.66
C HIS A 93 2.09 8.81 -13.94
N GLU A 94 1.30 9.78 -14.39
CA GLU A 94 1.09 11.05 -13.68
C GLU A 94 0.09 10.91 -12.51
N PHE A 95 -0.77 9.89 -12.60
CA PHE A 95 -1.78 9.56 -11.60
C PHE A 95 -1.81 8.06 -11.39
N LEU A 96 -2.21 7.67 -10.17
CA LEU A 96 -2.55 6.32 -9.79
C LEU A 96 -4.02 6.27 -9.37
N LEU A 97 -4.56 5.07 -9.38
CA LEU A 97 -5.90 4.76 -8.92
C LEU A 97 -5.79 4.20 -7.51
N GLY A 98 -6.41 4.90 -6.56
CA GLY A 98 -6.58 4.44 -5.19
C GLY A 98 -7.98 3.88 -4.99
N THR A 99 -8.15 2.77 -4.27
CA THR A 99 -9.48 2.31 -3.84
C THR A 99 -9.40 1.43 -2.59
N VAL A 100 -10.54 1.28 -1.92
CA VAL A 100 -10.73 0.32 -0.82
C VAL A 100 -11.20 -1.00 -1.40
N VAL A 101 -10.56 -2.09 -0.95
CA VAL A 101 -10.81 -3.47 -1.35
C VAL A 101 -11.15 -4.32 -0.12
N GLN A 102 -11.99 -3.74 0.75
CA GLN A 102 -12.48 -4.38 1.97
C GLN A 102 -13.31 -5.64 1.63
N PRO A 103 -12.93 -6.81 2.16
CA PRO A 103 -13.70 -8.03 1.95
C PRO A 103 -15.09 -7.93 2.59
N GLY A 104 -16.08 -8.54 1.95
CA GLY A 104 -17.47 -8.60 2.45
C GLY A 104 -18.28 -7.30 2.32
N VAL A 105 -17.67 -6.20 1.86
CA VAL A 105 -18.42 -4.97 1.55
C VAL A 105 -19.09 -5.11 0.20
N LEU A 106 -20.41 -5.32 0.20
CA LEU A 106 -21.23 -5.50 -1.01
C LEU A 106 -21.41 -4.23 -1.86
N ARG A 107 -20.86 -3.10 -1.41
CA ARG A 107 -21.00 -1.82 -2.09
C ARG A 107 -19.72 -1.47 -2.82
N VAL A 108 -19.88 -0.88 -4.00
CA VAL A 108 -18.77 -0.36 -4.78
C VAL A 108 -18.10 0.75 -3.96
N SER A 109 -16.82 0.57 -3.67
CA SER A 109 -16.00 1.60 -3.06
C SER A 109 -15.59 2.60 -4.12
N ALA A 110 -15.40 3.83 -3.69
CA ALA A 110 -14.97 4.84 -4.62
C ALA A 110 -13.53 4.59 -5.10
N VAL A 111 -13.26 5.10 -6.30
CA VAL A 111 -11.91 5.09 -6.88
C VAL A 111 -11.45 6.55 -6.98
N TRP A 112 -10.24 6.82 -6.52
CA TRP A 112 -9.64 8.15 -6.51
C TRP A 112 -8.53 8.26 -7.56
N HIS A 113 -8.39 9.43 -8.17
CA HIS A 113 -7.19 9.82 -8.89
C HIS A 113 -6.19 10.41 -7.89
N VAL A 114 -5.15 9.64 -7.60
CA VAL A 114 -4.07 10.02 -6.71
C VAL A 114 -2.93 10.53 -7.58
N ALA A 115 -2.63 11.83 -7.52
CA ALA A 115 -1.48 12.39 -8.24
C ALA A 115 -0.19 11.73 -7.72
N THR A 116 0.75 11.43 -8.62
CA THR A 116 2.05 10.84 -8.24
C THR A 116 3.00 11.88 -7.63
N ASP A 117 2.55 12.48 -6.54
CA ASP A 117 3.27 13.45 -5.72
C ASP A 117 3.25 12.99 -4.26
N PRO A 118 4.29 13.32 -3.46
CA PRO A 118 4.42 12.78 -2.11
C PRO A 118 3.21 13.02 -1.21
N ASP A 119 2.68 14.23 -1.20
CA ASP A 119 1.58 14.60 -0.29
C ASP A 119 0.25 13.88 -0.63
N PRO A 120 -0.25 13.87 -1.89
CA PRO A 120 -1.47 13.13 -2.24
C PRO A 120 -1.39 11.61 -1.97
N THR A 121 -0.26 10.98 -2.28
CA THR A 121 -0.09 9.53 -2.08
C THR A 121 0.01 9.19 -0.59
N SER A 122 0.75 9.99 0.19
CA SER A 122 0.83 9.85 1.65
C SER A 122 -0.56 9.94 2.30
N ARG A 123 -1.36 10.95 1.92
CA ARG A 123 -2.73 11.12 2.41
C ARG A 123 -3.67 10.00 2.02
N PHE A 124 -3.50 9.43 0.83
CA PHE A 124 -4.29 8.28 0.44
C PHE A 124 -4.05 7.12 1.42
N PHE A 125 -2.80 6.80 1.73
CA PHE A 125 -2.47 5.74 2.68
C PHE A 125 -2.92 6.07 4.10
N GLU A 126 -2.63 7.27 4.61
CA GLU A 126 -3.02 7.71 5.96
C GLU A 126 -4.56 7.67 6.15
N ALA A 127 -5.34 8.13 5.17
CA ALA A 127 -6.79 8.16 5.28
C ALA A 127 -7.47 6.77 5.22
N HIS A 128 -6.73 5.75 4.81
CA HIS A 128 -7.24 4.38 4.66
C HIS A 128 -6.50 3.36 5.52
N GLU A 129 -5.71 3.83 6.49
CA GLU A 129 -4.80 3.00 7.30
C GLU A 129 -5.49 1.74 7.86
N ALA A 130 -6.67 1.91 8.46
CA ALA A 130 -7.37 0.85 9.17
C ALA A 130 -8.22 -0.06 8.25
N GLY A 131 -7.84 -0.25 6.99
CA GLY A 131 -8.60 -1.08 6.08
C GLY A 131 -7.81 -1.61 4.90
N PHE A 132 -8.43 -2.51 4.14
CA PHE A 132 -7.82 -3.05 2.92
C PHE A 132 -7.93 -2.04 1.80
N HIS A 133 -6.80 -1.59 1.29
CA HIS A 133 -6.76 -0.62 0.22
C HIS A 133 -5.65 -0.91 -0.77
N MET A 134 -5.77 -0.32 -1.95
CA MET A 134 -4.89 -0.59 -3.06
C MET A 134 -4.60 0.67 -3.84
N LEU A 135 -3.35 0.81 -4.29
CA LEU A 135 -2.89 1.82 -5.22
C LEU A 135 -2.29 1.14 -6.44
N PHE A 136 -2.76 1.51 -7.64
CA PHE A 136 -2.34 0.85 -8.89
C PHE A 136 -2.50 1.80 -10.09
N PRO A 137 -1.71 1.66 -11.17
CA PRO A 137 -1.87 2.44 -12.39
C PRO A 137 -3.03 1.90 -13.25
N GLU A 138 -3.56 2.73 -14.15
CA GLU A 138 -4.67 2.33 -15.03
C GLU A 138 -4.30 1.16 -15.96
N ASP A 139 -3.04 0.97 -16.31
CA ASP A 139 -2.58 -0.15 -17.14
C ASP A 139 -2.35 -1.45 -16.35
N LEU A 140 -2.53 -1.43 -15.02
CA LEU A 140 -2.24 -2.54 -14.11
C LEU A 140 -0.80 -3.04 -14.22
N SER A 141 0.19 -2.16 -14.44
CA SER A 141 1.61 -2.53 -14.56
C SER A 141 2.33 -2.79 -13.22
N PHE A 142 1.72 -2.43 -12.09
CA PHE A 142 2.15 -2.74 -10.73
C PHE A 142 0.99 -2.56 -9.74
N ALA A 143 1.20 -2.90 -8.47
CA ALA A 143 0.24 -2.68 -7.41
C ALA A 143 0.90 -2.50 -6.04
N ILE A 144 0.27 -1.71 -5.17
CA ILE A 144 0.56 -1.64 -3.74
C ILE A 144 -0.74 -2.00 -3.04
N HIS A 145 -0.74 -3.11 -2.31
CA HIS A 145 -1.90 -3.60 -1.57
C HIS A 145 -1.59 -3.58 -0.07
N ALA A 146 -2.47 -2.97 0.72
CA ALA A 146 -2.38 -2.88 2.16
C ALA A 146 -3.39 -3.83 2.82
N ASN A 147 -2.96 -4.48 3.89
CA ASN A 147 -3.71 -5.52 4.58
C ASN A 147 -4.05 -5.09 6.01
N ASP A 148 -5.17 -4.37 6.17
CA ASP A 148 -5.82 -4.07 7.45
C ASP A 148 -4.91 -3.51 8.57
N GLY A 149 -3.84 -2.81 8.22
CA GLY A 149 -2.86 -2.29 9.19
C GLY A 149 -1.69 -3.22 9.49
N ASP A 150 -1.73 -4.50 9.11
CA ASP A 150 -0.70 -5.49 9.45
C ASP A 150 0.54 -5.34 8.55
N TYR A 151 0.36 -5.32 7.23
CA TYR A 151 1.44 -5.19 6.25
C TYR A 151 0.96 -4.58 4.95
N ALA A 152 1.92 -4.26 4.08
CA ALA A 152 1.66 -3.94 2.69
C ALA A 152 2.55 -4.75 1.76
N VAL A 153 2.09 -4.94 0.52
CA VAL A 153 2.80 -5.66 -0.53
C VAL A 153 2.96 -4.73 -1.73
N TYR A 154 4.22 -4.47 -2.09
CA TYR A 154 4.59 -3.90 -3.37
C TYR A 154 4.75 -5.03 -4.37
N ALA A 155 4.00 -4.99 -5.46
CA ALA A 155 4.00 -6.02 -6.48
C ALA A 155 4.16 -5.42 -7.88
N GLY A 156 4.95 -6.07 -8.71
CA GLY A 156 5.26 -5.58 -10.05
C GLY A 156 6.53 -6.18 -10.60
N PRO A 157 7.03 -5.64 -11.73
CA PRO A 157 8.36 -5.95 -12.24
C PRO A 157 9.43 -5.66 -11.19
N GLU A 158 10.48 -6.48 -11.12
CA GLU A 158 11.55 -6.35 -10.13
C GLU A 158 12.20 -4.95 -10.17
N GLU A 159 12.44 -4.41 -11.37
CA GLU A 159 13.04 -3.10 -11.54
C GLU A 159 12.13 -1.97 -11.04
N PHE A 160 10.81 -2.17 -11.04
CA PHE A 160 9.89 -1.22 -10.41
C PHE A 160 10.01 -1.27 -8.90
N ILE A 161 9.95 -2.45 -8.29
CA ILE A 161 9.99 -2.61 -6.82
C ILE A 161 11.28 -2.01 -6.25
N ARG A 162 12.43 -2.34 -6.86
CA ARG A 162 13.74 -1.79 -6.44
C ARG A 162 13.84 -0.27 -6.58
N ALA A 163 13.05 0.32 -7.47
CA ALA A 163 13.04 1.75 -7.70
C ALA A 163 11.97 2.50 -6.89
N ALA A 164 10.95 1.78 -6.41
CA ALA A 164 9.79 2.29 -5.68
C ALA A 164 9.96 2.21 -4.16
N LEU A 165 10.88 1.38 -3.66
CA LEU A 165 11.16 1.20 -2.24
C LEU A 165 12.53 1.76 -1.86
N PRO A 166 12.71 2.22 -0.62
CA PRO A 166 14.03 2.51 -0.09
C PRO A 166 14.85 1.21 0.04
N PRO A 167 16.19 1.23 -0.14
CA PRO A 167 17.01 0.01 -0.16
C PRO A 167 16.88 -0.88 1.07
N GLU A 168 16.69 -0.29 2.25
CA GLU A 168 16.52 -0.98 3.52
C GLU A 168 15.19 -1.75 3.63
N ALA A 169 14.18 -1.41 2.81
CA ALA A 169 12.89 -2.09 2.78
C ALA A 169 12.86 -3.26 1.79
N ILE A 170 14.02 -3.66 1.25
CA ILE A 170 14.13 -4.68 0.21
C ILE A 170 14.87 -5.91 0.75
N GLY A 171 14.30 -7.08 0.48
CA GLY A 171 14.91 -8.37 0.72
C GLY A 171 14.47 -9.06 2.01
N ALA A 172 15.05 -10.23 2.26
CA ALA A 172 14.61 -11.14 3.31
C ALA A 172 14.68 -10.56 4.73
N ALA A 173 15.70 -9.75 5.03
CA ALA A 173 15.83 -9.09 6.33
C ALA A 173 14.69 -8.09 6.58
N ALA A 174 14.38 -7.24 5.60
CA ALA A 174 13.26 -6.31 5.69
C ALA A 174 11.92 -7.03 5.87
N THR A 175 11.74 -8.18 5.19
CA THR A 175 10.54 -9.00 5.39
C THR A 175 10.50 -9.62 6.78
N ALA A 176 11.63 -10.08 7.31
CA ALA A 176 11.68 -10.65 8.66
C ALA A 176 11.28 -9.63 9.74
N ASP A 177 11.72 -8.37 9.61
CA ASP A 177 11.33 -7.30 10.54
C ASP A 177 9.80 -7.06 10.53
N VAL A 178 9.15 -7.14 9.36
CA VAL A 178 7.69 -7.04 9.24
C VAL A 178 6.99 -8.24 9.89
N VAL A 179 7.53 -9.44 9.69
CA VAL A 179 6.99 -10.68 10.28
C VAL A 179 7.05 -10.59 11.81
N GLU A 180 8.18 -10.17 12.38
CA GLU A 180 8.35 -10.00 13.82
C GLU A 180 7.28 -9.07 14.40
N GLY A 181 7.07 -7.91 13.80
CA GLY A 181 6.03 -6.96 14.26
C GLY A 181 4.62 -7.53 14.25
N ILE A 182 4.27 -8.33 13.23
CA ILE A 182 2.94 -8.94 13.12
C ILE A 182 2.77 -10.08 14.12
N GLU A 183 3.81 -10.89 14.34
CA GLU A 183 3.78 -11.97 15.32
C GLU A 183 3.77 -11.46 16.76
N GLU A 184 4.38 -10.31 17.04
CA GLU A 184 4.24 -9.62 18.34
C GLU A 184 2.79 -9.22 18.63
N GLU A 185 2.03 -8.80 17.60
CA GLU A 185 0.64 -8.36 17.75
C GLU A 185 -0.37 -9.53 17.75
N HIS A 186 -0.20 -10.49 16.83
CA HIS A 186 -1.20 -11.54 16.55
C HIS A 186 -0.77 -12.95 17.00
N GLY A 187 0.48 -13.12 17.41
CA GLY A 187 1.07 -14.39 17.86
C GLY A 187 1.97 -15.06 16.82
N GLU A 188 2.89 -15.89 17.32
CA GLU A 188 3.83 -16.68 16.50
C GLU A 188 3.10 -17.53 15.46
N GLY A 189 3.56 -17.49 14.20
CA GLY A 189 3.00 -18.24 13.08
C GLY A 189 1.72 -17.64 12.48
N ALA A 190 1.22 -16.51 12.99
CA ALA A 190 -0.03 -15.91 12.50
C ALA A 190 0.05 -15.49 11.02
N ILE A 191 1.25 -15.24 10.49
CA ILE A 191 1.48 -14.83 9.09
C ILE A 191 2.02 -15.96 8.19
N ASP A 192 2.26 -17.17 8.71
CA ASP A 192 2.87 -18.28 7.95
C ASP A 192 2.15 -18.59 6.64
N GLY A 193 0.81 -18.59 6.66
CA GLY A 193 0.00 -18.83 5.47
C GLY A 193 0.17 -17.75 4.39
N ILE A 194 0.45 -16.50 4.79
CA ILE A 194 0.73 -15.39 3.88
C ILE A 194 2.15 -15.46 3.33
N LEU A 195 3.13 -15.79 4.19
CA LEU A 195 4.50 -15.99 3.74
C LEU A 195 4.60 -17.15 2.75
N ALA A 196 3.94 -18.27 3.03
CA ALA A 196 3.87 -19.41 2.12
C ALA A 196 3.19 -19.05 0.79
N HIS A 197 2.15 -18.21 0.83
CA HIS A 197 1.45 -17.71 -0.35
C HIS A 197 2.38 -16.89 -1.26
N TYR A 198 3.10 -15.92 -0.70
CA TYR A 198 3.96 -15.02 -1.47
C TYR A 198 5.37 -15.55 -1.75
N ALA A 199 5.80 -16.59 -1.05
CA ALA A 199 7.14 -17.17 -1.15
C ALA A 199 7.67 -17.36 -2.58
N PRO A 200 6.88 -17.84 -3.57
CA PRO A 200 7.36 -18.03 -4.95
C PRO A 200 7.67 -16.73 -5.70
N PHE A 201 7.16 -15.59 -5.22
CA PHE A 201 7.20 -14.29 -5.88
C PHE A 201 8.11 -13.28 -5.17
N MET A 202 8.57 -13.56 -3.94
CA MET A 202 9.43 -12.65 -3.18
C MET A 202 10.67 -12.22 -3.99
N LEU A 203 11.00 -10.93 -3.93
CA LEU A 203 12.04 -10.28 -4.75
C LEU A 203 13.43 -10.89 -4.55
N ASP A 204 13.81 -11.20 -3.31
CA ASP A 204 15.12 -11.75 -2.97
C ASP A 204 14.91 -12.90 -1.98
N ARG A 205 15.15 -14.12 -2.44
CA ARG A 205 15.26 -15.32 -1.60
C ARG A 205 16.69 -15.56 -1.17
#